data_AF-A0A947WUT4-F1
#
_entry.id   AF-A0A947WUT4-F1
#
_cell.length_a   1.000
_cell.length_b   1.000
_cell.length_c   1.000
_cell.angle_alpha   90.00
_cell.angle_beta   90.00
_cell.angle_gamma   90.00
#
_symmetry.space_group_name_H-M   'P 1'
#
loop_
_entity.id
_entity.type
_entity.pdbx_description
1 polymer ?
#
loop_
_entity_poly.entity_id
_entity_poly.type
_entity_poly.pdbx_seq_one_letter_code
_entity_poly.pdbx_strand_id
1 'polypeptide(L)'
;MEKQQKSGLWQALSLAGQLGYTIAIPLVALALIGRFLDKKYNSSPWFLLAGILVSLIITSIWVWKKSMSIMAEMDKELKKQNENFEKIAKNNEKIKNNDNNSVPKIETS
;
A
#
# COMPACT_ATOMS: atom_id res chain seq x y z
N MET A 1 -3.48 30.07 -20.54
CA MET A 1 -3.02 29.07 -19.55
C MET A 1 -3.94 27.87 -19.64
N GLU A 2 -3.53 26.80 -20.34
CA GLU A 2 -4.30 25.54 -20.41
C GLU A 2 -3.35 24.37 -20.18
N LYS A 3 -3.26 23.86 -18.95
CA LYS A 3 -2.52 22.63 -18.60
C LYS A 3 -3.17 21.88 -17.44
N GLN A 4 -4.47 21.56 -17.52
CA GLN A 4 -5.16 20.85 -16.42
C GLN A 4 -5.86 19.54 -16.79
N GLN A 5 -5.81 19.07 -18.05
CA GLN A 5 -6.49 17.82 -18.44
C GLN A 5 -5.53 16.66 -18.80
N LYS A 6 -4.22 16.93 -18.90
CA LYS A 6 -3.19 15.90 -19.18
C LYS A 6 -2.82 15.05 -17.95
N SER A 7 -3.34 15.29 -16.75
CA SER A 7 -2.87 14.57 -15.55
C SER A 7 -3.33 13.11 -15.53
N GLY A 8 -4.64 12.86 -15.68
CA GLY A 8 -5.22 11.52 -15.47
C GLY A 8 -4.67 10.43 -16.40
N LEU A 9 -4.54 10.72 -17.71
CA LEU A 9 -4.02 9.75 -18.68
C LEU A 9 -2.54 9.44 -18.46
N TRP A 10 -1.73 10.46 -18.17
CA TRP A 10 -0.30 10.26 -17.90
C TRP A 10 -0.06 9.53 -16.58
N GLN A 11 -0.92 9.76 -15.60
CA GLN A 11 -0.86 9.09 -14.30
C GLN A 11 -1.30 7.62 -14.41
N ALA A 12 -2.38 7.34 -15.16
CA ALA A 12 -2.78 5.97 -15.47
C ALA A 12 -1.71 5.23 -16.28
N LEU A 13 -1.08 5.88 -17.26
CA LEU A 13 0.02 5.30 -18.04
C LEU A 13 1.26 5.05 -17.18
N SER A 14 1.58 5.95 -16.26
CA SER A 14 2.68 5.77 -15.31
C SER A 14 2.43 4.58 -14.38
N LEU A 15 1.21 4.44 -13.86
CA LEU A 15 0.83 3.29 -13.02
C LEU A 15 0.86 1.97 -13.80
N ALA A 16 0.29 1.96 -15.01
CA ALA A 16 0.31 0.79 -15.88
C ALA A 16 1.75 0.40 -16.26
N GLY A 17 2.60 1.38 -16.57
CA GLY A 17 4.03 1.15 -16.82
C GLY A 17 4.72 0.61 -15.57
N GLN A 18 4.39 1.13 -14.39
CA GLN A 18 4.99 0.71 -13.13
C GLN A 18 4.71 -0.75 -12.80
N LEU A 19 3.46 -1.15 -12.96
CA LEU A 19 3.01 -2.53 -12.79
C LEU A 19 3.57 -3.42 -13.89
N GLY A 20 3.53 -2.95 -15.14
CA GLY A 20 4.00 -3.67 -16.31
C GLY A 20 5.48 -4.05 -16.21
N TYR A 21 6.37 -3.10 -15.88
CA TYR A 21 7.80 -3.41 -15.74
C TYR A 21 8.07 -4.32 -14.55
N THR A 22 7.31 -4.19 -13.46
CA THR A 22 7.50 -5.00 -12.24
C THR A 22 7.24 -6.48 -12.51
N ILE A 23 6.33 -6.78 -13.43
CA ILE A 23 6.01 -8.15 -13.87
C ILE A 23 6.93 -8.59 -15.02
N ALA A 24 7.14 -7.73 -16.02
CA ALA A 24 7.86 -8.07 -17.23
C ALA A 24 9.35 -8.36 -16.97
N ILE A 25 10.01 -7.62 -16.07
CA ILE A 25 11.43 -7.79 -15.76
C ILE A 25 11.73 -9.21 -15.24
N PRO A 26 11.12 -9.70 -14.13
CA PRO A 26 11.40 -11.03 -13.62
C PRO A 26 10.97 -12.13 -14.60
N LEU A 27 9.86 -11.92 -15.33
CA LEU A 27 9.36 -12.88 -16.30
C LEU A 27 10.35 -13.08 -17.44
N VAL A 28 10.78 -11.99 -18.08
CA VAL A 28 11.72 -12.05 -19.20
C VAL A 28 13.09 -12.52 -18.73
N ALA A 29 13.58 -12.03 -17.58
CA ALA A 29 14.86 -12.45 -17.04
C ALA A 29 14.90 -13.98 -16.79
N LEU A 30 13.89 -14.53 -16.09
CA LEU A 30 13.84 -15.96 -15.80
C LEU A 30 13.53 -16.80 -17.04
N ALA A 31 12.71 -16.31 -17.97
CA ALA A 31 12.45 -17.00 -19.22
C ALA A 31 13.72 -17.08 -20.10
N LEU A 32 14.53 -16.01 -20.14
CA LEU A 32 15.80 -16.01 -20.87
C LEU A 32 16.83 -16.94 -20.22
N ILE A 33 16.93 -16.92 -18.89
CA ILE A 33 17.78 -17.87 -18.14
C ILE A 33 17.33 -19.30 -18.41
N GLY A 34 16.03 -19.59 -18.29
CA GLY A 34 15.47 -20.91 -18.56
C GLY A 34 15.75 -21.37 -19.99
N ARG A 35 15.57 -20.50 -20.98
CA ARG A 35 15.89 -20.78 -22.39
C ARG A 35 17.37 -21.05 -22.62
N PHE A 36 18.25 -20.34 -21.92
CA PHE A 36 19.69 -20.55 -22.01
C PHE A 36 20.08 -21.91 -21.43
N LEU A 37 19.48 -22.32 -20.31
CA LEU A 37 19.67 -23.64 -19.73
C LEU A 37 19.13 -24.75 -20.65
N ASP A 38 17.92 -24.60 -21.19
CA ASP A 38 17.35 -25.56 -22.15
C ASP A 38 18.29 -25.81 -23.33
N LYS A 39 18.85 -24.73 -23.90
CA LYS A 39 19.84 -24.83 -25.01
C LYS A 39 21.13 -25.52 -24.58
N LYS A 40 21.63 -25.24 -23.36
CA LYS A 40 22.88 -25.81 -22.86
C LYS A 40 22.76 -27.32 -22.60
N TYR A 41 21.60 -27.77 -22.14
CA TYR A 41 21.35 -29.16 -21.75
C TYR A 41 20.61 -29.98 -22.83
N ASN A 42 20.41 -29.43 -24.04
CA ASN A 42 19.58 -30.02 -25.11
C ASN A 42 18.21 -30.50 -24.60
N SER A 43 17.70 -29.83 -23.57
CA SER A 43 16.44 -30.17 -22.95
C SER A 43 15.32 -29.67 -23.85
N SER A 44 14.24 -30.43 -23.95
CA SER A 44 12.94 -29.84 -24.33
C SER A 44 12.66 -28.64 -23.42
N PRO A 45 11.85 -27.64 -23.83
CA PRO A 45 11.75 -26.31 -23.19
C PRO A 45 11.13 -26.32 -21.78
N TRP A 46 11.73 -27.07 -20.86
CA TRP A 46 11.26 -27.40 -19.54
C TRP A 46 11.83 -26.42 -18.53
N PHE A 47 13.09 -25.99 -18.69
CA PHE A 47 13.68 -24.94 -17.87
C PHE A 47 13.07 -23.57 -18.18
N LEU A 48 12.69 -23.28 -19.43
CA LEU A 48 11.90 -22.11 -19.78
C LEU A 48 10.54 -22.12 -19.07
N LEU A 49 9.83 -23.26 -19.13
CA LEU A 49 8.51 -23.38 -18.49
C LEU A 49 8.61 -23.26 -16.97
N ALA A 50 9.61 -23.90 -16.36
CA ALA A 50 9.92 -23.77 -14.95
C ALA A 50 10.29 -22.32 -14.59
N GLY A 51 11.10 -21.64 -15.41
CA GLY A 51 11.47 -20.24 -15.20
C GLY A 51 10.27 -19.29 -15.20
N ILE A 52 9.32 -19.50 -16.12
CA ILE A 52 8.06 -18.74 -16.14
C ILE A 52 7.23 -19.00 -14.87
N LEU A 53 7.05 -20.28 -14.49
CA LEU A 53 6.33 -20.66 -13.27
C LEU A 53 6.96 -20.05 -12.02
N VAL A 54 8.28 -20.14 -11.89
CA VAL A 54 9.05 -19.56 -10.78
C VAL A 54 8.89 -18.04 -10.77
N SER A 55 8.93 -17.39 -11.94
CA SER A 55 8.70 -15.95 -12.03
C SER A 55 7.32 -15.57 -11.50
N LEU A 56 6.27 -16.28 -11.88
CA LEU A 56 4.91 -16.00 -11.42
C LEU A 56 4.79 -16.14 -9.90
N ILE A 57 5.41 -17.17 -9.33
CA ILE A 57 5.43 -17.39 -7.88
C ILE A 57 6.16 -16.25 -7.17
N ILE A 58 7.37 -15.88 -7.64
CA ILE A 58 8.17 -14.80 -7.04
C ILE A 58 7.41 -13.47 -7.10
N THR A 59 6.87 -13.12 -8.27
CA THR A 59 6.09 -11.90 -8.45
C THR A 59 4.86 -11.88 -7.56
N SER A 60 4.14 -13.00 -7.45
CA SER A 60 2.95 -13.13 -6.58
C SER A 60 3.28 -12.92 -5.10
N ILE A 61 4.36 -13.53 -4.61
CA ILE A 61 4.83 -13.35 -3.22
C ILE A 61 5.24 -11.90 -2.96
N TRP A 62 5.95 -11.28 -3.90
CA TRP A 62 6.36 -9.87 -3.79
C TRP A 62 5.16 -8.93 -3.72
N VAL A 63 4.19 -9.11 -4.61
CA VAL A 63 2.96 -8.31 -4.63
C VAL A 63 2.18 -8.50 -3.32
N TRP A 64 2.03 -9.75 -2.85
CA TRP A 64 1.36 -10.04 -1.58
C TRP A 64 2.05 -9.32 -0.40
N LYS A 65 3.37 -9.47 -0.26
CA LYS A 65 4.13 -8.82 0.83
C LYS A 65 3.96 -7.31 0.80
N LYS A 66 4.03 -6.70 -0.38
CA LYS A 66 3.87 -5.25 -0.55
C LYS A 66 2.45 -4.79 -0.23
N SER A 67 1.44 -5.57 -0.59
CA SER A 67 0.04 -5.29 -0.24
C SER A 67 -0.19 -5.37 1.28
N MET A 68 0.36 -6.39 1.94
CA MET A 68 0.18 -6.57 3.39
C MET A 68 0.90 -5.49 4.21
N SER A 69 2.09 -5.04 3.77
CA SER A 69 2.78 -3.94 4.46
C SER A 69 2.00 -2.64 4.39
N ILE A 70 1.37 -2.34 3.24
CA ILE A 70 0.55 -1.15 3.07
C ILE A 70 -0.68 -1.21 3.99
N MET A 71 -1.37 -2.35 4.04
CA MET A 71 -2.53 -2.54 4.92
C MET A 71 -2.17 -2.42 6.41
N ALA A 72 -1.05 -2.99 6.83
CA ALA A 72 -0.59 -2.91 8.21
C ALA A 72 -0.20 -1.47 8.63
N GLU A 73 0.35 -0.68 7.70
CA GLU A 73 0.70 0.72 7.94
C GLU A 73 -0.56 1.60 8.07
N MET A 74 -1.55 1.37 7.20
CA MET A 74 -2.87 2.02 7.27
C MET A 74 -3.60 1.73 8.58
N ASP A 75 -3.67 0.47 9.02
CA ASP A 75 -4.32 0.10 10.28
C ASP A 75 -3.66 0.78 11.49
N LYS A 76 -2.34 0.93 11.45
CA LYS A 76 -1.57 1.56 12.52
C LYS A 76 -1.81 3.09 12.56
N GLU A 77 -1.93 3.73 11.41
CA GLU A 77 -2.29 5.16 11.34
C GLU A 77 -3.73 5.40 11.82
N LEU A 78 -4.68 4.56 11.42
CA LEU A 78 -6.07 4.65 11.85
C LEU A 78 -6.21 4.49 13.38
N LYS A 79 -5.50 3.54 13.99
CA LYS A 79 -5.49 3.38 15.45
C LYS A 79 -4.95 4.61 16.17
N LYS A 80 -3.82 5.17 15.72
CA LYS A 80 -3.24 6.39 16.31
C LYS A 80 -4.19 7.58 16.18
N GLN A 81 -4.89 7.70 15.07
CA GLN A 81 -5.85 8.77 14.84
C GLN A 81 -7.03 8.68 15.83
N ASN A 82 -7.61 7.48 16.00
CA ASN A 82 -8.69 7.25 16.97
C ASN A 82 -8.27 7.52 18.42
N GLU A 83 -7.07 7.09 18.83
CA GLU A 83 -6.55 7.38 20.18
C GLU A 83 -6.43 8.88 20.44
N ASN A 84 -6.02 9.66 19.44
CA ASN A 84 -5.92 11.12 19.55
C ASN A 84 -7.31 11.77 19.64
N PHE A 85 -8.29 11.29 18.85
CA PHE A 85 -9.67 11.77 18.95
C PHE A 85 -10.29 11.47 20.30
N GLU A 86 -10.09 10.27 20.87
CA GLU A 86 -10.57 9.94 22.21
C GLU A 86 -9.95 10.83 23.30
N LYS A 87 -8.65 11.14 23.20
CA LYS A 87 -7.96 12.04 24.13
C LYS A 87 -8.56 13.46 24.07
N ILE A 88 -8.83 13.96 22.86
CA ILE A 88 -9.45 15.27 22.66
C ILE A 88 -10.88 15.29 23.23
N ALA A 89 -11.68 14.25 22.97
CA ALA A 89 -13.04 14.13 23.48
C ALA A 89 -13.07 14.14 25.02
N LYS A 90 -12.21 13.33 25.66
CA LYS A 90 -12.10 13.26 27.13
C LYS A 90 -11.62 14.58 27.73
N ASN A 91 -10.72 15.30 27.06
CA ASN A 91 -10.26 16.61 27.52
C ASN A 91 -11.38 17.65 27.46
N ASN A 92 -12.14 17.67 26.36
CA ASN A 92 -13.26 18.61 26.20
C ASN A 92 -14.40 18.33 27.19
N GLU A 93 -14.69 17.07 27.51
CA GLU A 93 -15.64 16.73 28.58
C GLU A 93 -15.17 17.22 29.95
N LYS A 94 -13.86 17.11 30.26
CA LYS A 94 -13.30 17.65 31.51
C LYS A 94 -13.42 19.17 31.60
N ILE A 95 -13.17 19.89 30.51
CA ILE A 95 -13.30 21.36 30.47
C ILE A 95 -14.75 21.75 30.71
N LYS A 96 -15.70 21.10 30.02
CA LYS A 96 -17.13 21.39 30.17
C LYS A 96 -17.64 21.16 31.61
N ASN A 97 -17.15 20.12 32.29
CA ASN A 97 -17.51 19.84 33.68
C ASN A 97 -16.88 20.81 34.69
N ASN A 98 -15.74 21.42 34.36
CA ASN A 98 -15.07 22.40 35.22
C ASN A 98 -15.77 23.77 35.16
N ASP A 99 -16.24 24.17 33.98
CA ASP A 99 -16.92 25.46 33.79
C ASP A 99 -18.30 25.49 34.48
N ASN A 100 -18.99 24.35 34.53
CA ASN A 100 -20.29 24.20 35.20
C ASN A 100 -20.23 24.31 36.73
N ASN A 101 -19.04 24.13 37.32
CA ASN A 101 -18.82 24.26 38.76
C ASN A 101 -18.40 25.68 39.18
N SER A 102 -18.29 26.62 38.23
CA SER A 102 -17.83 27.99 38.48
C SER A 102 -18.95 29.04 38.50
N VAL A 103 -20.22 28.64 38.33
CA VAL A 103 -21.35 29.59 38.47
C VAL A 103 -21.58 29.82 39.96
N PRO A 104 -21.28 31.03 40.51
CA PRO A 104 -21.55 31.31 41.91
C PRO A 104 -23.06 31.18 42.12
N LYS A 105 -23.44 30.28 43.03
CA LYS A 105 -24.82 30.13 43.48
C LYS A 105 -25.22 31.44 44.13
N ILE A 106 -25.88 32.31 43.37
CA ILE A 106 -26.48 33.54 43.89
C ILE A 106 -27.59 33.09 44.85
N GLU A 107 -27.25 33.05 46.15
CA GLU A 107 -28.20 32.88 47.23
C GLU A 107 -29.13 34.10 47.24
N THR A 108 -30.30 33.96 46.63
CA THR A 108 -31.39 34.91 46.81
C THR A 108 -31.95 34.68 48.22
N SER A 109 -31.57 35.59 49.12
CA SER A 109 -32.11 35.74 50.48
C SER A 109 -33.61 36.06 50.48
#